data_AF-A0A520EEI2-F1
#
_entry.id   AF-A0A520EEI2-F1
#
_cell.length_a   1.000
_cell.length_b   1.000
_cell.length_c   1.000
_cell.angle_alpha   90.00
_cell.angle_beta   90.00
_cell.angle_gamma   90.00
#
_symmetry.space_group_name_H-M   'P 1'
#
loop_
_entity.id
_entity.type
_entity.pdbx_description
1 polymer ?
#
loop_
_entity_poly.entity_id
_entity_poly.type
_entity_poly.pdbx_seq_one_letter_code
_entity_poly.pdbx_strand_id
1 'polypeptide(L)'
;FSIKPLYTAVYLGFILSMASVLYVPYIIYAFANNVEVSGWASVIMTIVFFGGLQLIILGIIGIYVGKMFMQSKNRPNYIIRSTNIPVR
;
A
#
# COMPACT_ATOMS: atom_id res chain seq x y z
N PHE A 1 -0.23 -13.40 -13.32
CA PHE A 1 0.26 -12.32 -12.45
C PHE A 1 -0.87 -11.93 -11.54
N SER A 2 -0.62 -11.94 -10.23
CA SER A 2 -1.64 -11.65 -9.22
C SER A 2 -1.36 -10.27 -8.65
N ILE A 3 -2.39 -9.44 -8.56
CA ILE A 3 -2.34 -8.12 -7.91
C ILE A 3 -2.38 -8.21 -6.37
N LYS A 4 -2.50 -9.42 -5.82
CA LYS A 4 -2.53 -9.69 -4.37
C LYS A 4 -1.36 -9.08 -3.58
N PRO A 5 -0.09 -9.17 -4.02
CA PRO A 5 1.03 -8.59 -3.27
C PRO A 5 0.94 -7.07 -3.12
N LEU A 6 0.37 -6.39 -4.11
CA LEU A 6 0.24 -4.94 -4.10
C LEU A 6 -0.81 -4.49 -3.08
N TYR A 7 -1.92 -5.23 -2.96
CA TYR A 7 -2.89 -4.97 -1.90
C TYR A 7 -2.26 -5.17 -0.52
N THR A 8 -1.45 -6.21 -0.33
CA THR A 8 -0.71 -6.42 0.92
C THR A 8 0.21 -5.23 1.25
N ALA A 9 0.90 -4.65 0.26
CA ALA A 9 1.72 -3.46 0.47
C ALA A 9 0.90 -2.24 0.92
N VAL A 10 -0.29 -2.03 0.35
CA VAL A 10 -1.21 -0.97 0.79
C VAL A 10 -1.66 -1.18 2.24
N TYR A 11 -2.07 -2.40 2.59
CA TYR A 11 -2.49 -2.72 3.96
C TYR A 11 -1.34 -2.57 4.95
N LEU A 12 -0.13 -3.00 4.60
CA LEU A 12 1.07 -2.83 5.43
C LEU A 12 1.41 -1.35 5.63
N GLY A 13 1.39 -0.55 4.56
CA GLY A 13 1.64 0.89 4.64
C GLY A 13 0.61 1.60 5.53
N PHE A 14 -0.66 1.21 5.45
CA PHE A 14 -1.72 1.72 6.33
C PHE A 14 -1.49 1.35 7.79
N ILE A 15 -1.17 0.08 8.09
CA ILE A 15 -0.87 -0.38 9.45
C ILE A 15 0.34 0.37 10.04
N LEU A 16 1.41 0.56 9.26
CA LEU A 16 2.60 1.29 9.70
C LEU A 16 2.32 2.77 9.96
N SER A 17 1.54 3.42 9.09
CA SER A 17 1.11 4.81 9.31
C SER A 17 0.19 4.95 10.52
N MET A 18 -0.64 3.95 10.81
CA MET A 18 -1.47 3.93 12.03
C MET A 18 -0.60 3.71 13.27
N ALA A 19 0.40 2.84 13.18
CA ALA A 19 1.34 2.56 14.27
C ALA A 19 2.14 3.80 14.68
N SER A 20 2.50 4.70 13.74
CA SER A 20 3.12 5.97 14.13
C SER A 20 2.18 6.83 15.00
N VAL A 21 0.89 6.90 14.67
CA VAL A 21 -0.08 7.65 15.49
C VAL A 21 -0.24 7.01 16.87
N LEU A 22 -0.28 5.68 16.94
CA LEU A 22 -0.34 4.95 18.21
C LEU A 22 0.91 5.11 19.07
N TYR A 23 2.02 5.59 18.52
CA TYR A 23 3.26 5.85 19.26
C TYR A 23 3.25 7.20 19.99
N VAL A 24 2.34 8.12 19.63
CA VAL A 24 2.24 9.47 20.23
C VAL A 24 2.00 9.44 21.75
N PRO A 25 1.11 8.60 22.32
CA PRO A 25 0.94 8.50 23.78
C PRO A 25 2.21 8.11 24.52
N TYR A 26 3.03 7.22 23.94
CA TYR A 26 4.31 6.83 24.52
C TYR A 26 5.30 8.01 24.55
N ILE A 27 5.32 8.81 23.49
CA ILE A 27 6.13 10.04 23.44
C ILE A 27 5.69 11.01 24.55
N ILE A 28 4.38 11.24 24.70
CA ILE A 28 3.84 12.11 25.76
C ILE A 28 4.26 11.60 27.16
N TYR A 29 4.20 10.29 27.39
CA TYR A 29 4.67 9.67 28.62
C TYR A 29 6.18 9.89 28.83
N ALA A 30 7.00 9.73 27.78
CA ALA A 30 8.44 9.95 27.88
C ALA A 30 8.79 11.40 28.25
N PHE A 31 8.07 12.37 27.67
CA PHE A 31 8.20 13.78 28.02
C PHE A 31 7.77 14.07 29.46
N ALA A 32 6.66 13.48 29.92
CA ALA A 32 6.18 13.69 31.28
C ALA A 32 7.15 13.15 32.37
N ASN A 33 7.93 12.12 32.05
CA ASN A 33 8.87 11.50 32.99
C ASN A 33 10.32 11.99 32.84
N ASN A 34 10.58 13.00 32.01
CA ASN A 34 11.94 13.51 31.70
C ASN A 34 12.93 12.40 31.26
N VAL A 35 12.42 11.33 30.64
CA VAL A 35 13.22 10.25 30.04
C VAL A 35 13.38 10.41 28.53
N GLU A 36 13.00 11.59 28.02
CA GLU A 36 13.05 11.93 26.60
C GLU A 36 14.49 12.03 26.09
N VAL A 37 14.71 11.47 24.89
CA VAL A 37 15.93 11.73 24.12
C VAL A 37 15.61 12.80 23.08
N SER A 38 16.30 13.93 23.16
CA SER A 38 16.04 15.10 22.30
C SER A 38 16.11 14.72 20.82
N GLY A 39 15.08 15.12 20.06
CA GLY A 39 14.97 14.88 18.61
C GLY A 39 14.65 13.44 18.19
N TRP A 40 14.77 12.43 19.07
CA TRP A 40 14.54 11.04 18.72
C TRP A 40 13.08 10.76 18.35
N ALA A 41 12.15 11.29 19.15
CA ALA A 41 10.72 11.11 18.97
C ALA A 41 10.23 11.70 17.64
N SER A 42 10.67 12.91 17.29
CA SER A 42 10.28 13.55 16.02
C SER A 42 10.85 12.81 14.81
N VAL A 43 12.13 12.41 14.86
CA VAL A 43 12.79 11.69 13.77
C VAL A 43 12.10 10.36 13.47
N ILE A 44 11.85 9.53 14.48
CA ILE A 44 11.19 8.22 14.28
C ILE A 44 9.77 8.39 13.77
N MET A 45 9.01 9.34 14.35
CA MET A 45 7.65 9.62 13.89
C MET A 45 7.60 10.02 12.43
N THR A 46 8.48 10.92 12.01
CA THR A 46 8.58 11.34 10.60
C THR A 46 8.94 10.16 9.71
N ILE A 47 9.97 9.37 10.06
CA ILE A 47 10.41 8.24 9.23
C ILE A 47 9.30 7.18 9.08
N VAL A 48 8.65 6.77 10.17
CA VAL A 48 7.61 5.73 10.12
C VAL A 48 6.36 6.23 9.40
N PHE A 49 5.95 7.47 9.64
CA PHE A 49 4.79 8.07 8.96
C PHE A 49 5.00 8.19 7.45
N PHE A 50 6.10 8.82 7.02
CA PHE A 50 6.39 8.98 5.60
C PHE A 50 6.74 7.63 4.94
N GLY A 51 7.37 6.70 5.65
CA GLY A 51 7.61 5.34 5.18
C GLY A 51 6.30 4.57 4.92
N GLY A 52 5.34 4.66 5.85
CA GLY A 52 4.00 4.09 5.67
C GLY A 52 3.27 4.71 4.48
N LEU A 53 3.32 6.04 4.35
CA LEU A 53 2.72 6.77 3.21
C LEU A 53 3.33 6.34 1.87
N GLN A 54 4.66 6.22 1.80
CA GLN A 54 5.36 5.76 0.60
C GLN A 54 4.95 4.33 0.20
N LEU A 55 4.79 3.41 1.17
CA LEU A 55 4.32 2.06 0.91
C LEU A 55 2.89 2.02 0.35
N ILE A 56 1.99 2.87 0.86
CA ILE A 56 0.63 3.01 0.32
C ILE A 56 0.69 3.46 -1.14
N ILE A 57 1.46 4.51 -1.43
CA ILE A 57 1.60 5.06 -2.78
C ILE A 57 2.17 3.99 -3.74
N LEU A 58 3.23 3.29 -3.34
CA LEU A 58 3.81 2.20 -4.13
C LEU A 58 2.82 1.06 -4.38
N GLY A 59 2.02 0.69 -3.37
CA GLY A 59 0.96 -0.29 -3.52
C GLY A 59 -0.11 0.12 -4.53
N ILE A 60 -0.54 1.38 -4.49
CA ILE A 60 -1.50 1.95 -5.47
C ILE A 60 -0.89 1.91 -6.88
N ILE A 61 0.31 2.47 -7.06
CA ILE A 61 1.00 2.48 -8.36
C ILE A 61 1.10 1.06 -8.91
N GLY A 62 1.51 0.10 -8.08
CA GLY A 62 1.62 -1.28 -8.51
C GLY A 62 0.28 -1.87 -8.96
N ILE A 63 -0.86 -1.57 -8.31
CA ILE A 63 -2.19 -2.03 -8.76
C ILE A 63 -2.48 -1.55 -10.17
N TYR A 64 -2.19 -0.28 -10.47
CA TYR A 64 -2.38 0.28 -11.82
C TYR A 64 -1.45 -0.36 -12.84
N VAL A 65 -0.17 -0.55 -12.51
CA VAL A 65 0.80 -1.23 -13.38
C VAL A 65 0.37 -2.69 -13.65
N GLY A 66 -0.11 -3.39 -12.62
CA GLY A 66 -0.64 -4.75 -12.77
C GLY A 66 -1.83 -4.83 -13.71
N LYS A 67 -2.75 -3.85 -13.65
CA LYS A 67 -3.88 -3.75 -14.59
C LYS A 67 -3.41 -3.46 -16.03
N MET A 68 -2.49 -2.52 -16.21
CA MET A 68 -1.91 -2.22 -17.54
C MET A 68 -1.23 -3.45 -18.14
N PHE A 69 -0.48 -4.20 -17.34
CA PHE A 69 0.17 -5.42 -17.79
C PHE A 69 -0.84 -6.52 -18.20
N MET A 70 -1.99 -6.61 -17.52
CA MET A 70 -3.06 -7.53 -17.92
C MET A 70 -3.74 -7.09 -19.23
N GLN A 71 -3.93 -5.79 -19.44
CA GLN A 71 -4.49 -5.24 -20.68
C GLN A 71 -3.54 -5.42 -21.88
N SER A 72 -2.24 -5.23 -21.69
CA SER A 72 -1.22 -5.42 -22.74
C SER A 72 -1.15 -6.86 -23.26
N LYS A 73 -1.62 -7.85 -22.51
CA LYS A 73 -1.58 -9.27 -22.90
C LYS A 73 -2.54 -9.67 -24.03
N ASN A 74 -3.39 -8.77 -24.54
CA ASN A 74 -4.31 -9.02 -25.65
C ASN A 74 -5.08 -10.35 -25.56
N ARG A 75 -5.38 -10.84 -24.34
CA ARG A 75 -6.11 -12.10 -24.18
C ARG A 75 -7.56 -11.87 -24.57
N PRO A 76 -8.12 -12.61 -25.54
CA PRO A 76 -9.53 -12.48 -25.88
C PRO A 76 -10.39 -12.77 -24.63
N ASN A 77 -11.39 -11.93 -24.38
CA ASN A 77 -12.25 -12.03 -23.18
C ASN A 77 -13.01 -13.36 -23.10
N TYR A 78 -13.22 -14.02 -24.23
CA TYR A 78 -13.87 -15.32 -24.33
C TYR A 78 -13.42 -16.03 -25.60
N ILE A 79 -13.54 -17.36 -25.60
CA ILE A 79 -13.36 -18.20 -26.79
C ILE A 79 -14.73 -18.73 -27.15
N ILE A 80 -15.23 -18.42 -28.35
CA ILE A 80 -16.52 -18.92 -28.83
C ILE A 80 -16.33 -20.37 -29.27
N ARG A 81 -17.06 -21.31 -28.64
CA ARG A 81 -17.01 -22.73 -29.01
C ARG A 81 -18.08 -23.13 -30.05
N SER A 82 -19.23 -22.45 -30.03
CA SER A 82 -20.31 -22.63 -31.02
C SER A 82 -21.16 -21.35 -31.06
N THR A 83 -21.57 -20.92 -32.25
CA THR A 83 -22.50 -19.79 -32.41
C THR A 83 -23.58 -20.14 -33.44
N ASN A 84 -24.82 -19.75 -33.16
CA ASN A 84 -25.96 -19.90 -34.10
C ASN A 84 -26.15 -18.65 -34.98
N ILE A 85 -25.27 -17.66 -34.86
CA ILE A 85 -25.32 -16.43 -35.66
C ILE A 85 -24.58 -16.69 -36.98
N PRO A 86 -25.24 -16.54 -38.15
CA PRO A 86 -24.57 -16.67 -39.43
C PRO A 86 -23.55 -15.55 -39.58
N VAL A 87 -22.28 -15.91 -39.79
CA VAL A 87 -21.22 -14.95 -40.08
C VAL A 87 -21.46 -14.45 -41.50
N ARG A 88 -21.64 -13.13 -41.64
CA ARG A 88 -21.93 -12.47 -42.91
C ARG A 88 -20.67 -12.25 -43.74
#